data_AF-A0A918KU87-F1
#
_entry.id   AF-A0A918KU87-F1
#
_cell.length_a   1.000
_cell.length_b   1.000
_cell.length_c   1.000
_cell.angle_alpha   90.00
_cell.angle_beta   90.00
_cell.angle_gamma   90.00
#
_symmetry.space_group_name_H-M   'P 1'
#
loop_
_entity.id
_entity.type
_entity.pdbx_description
1 polymer ?
#
loop_
_entity_poly.entity_id
_entity_poly.type
_entity_poly.pdbx_seq_one_letter_code
_entity_poly.pdbx_strand_id
1 'polypeptide(L)'
;MKKTIPFLLLAFSLTQSASASLIIQELTLFNYTDTIGYTLEDGQLGYTYSNFADEGLGVDFSYNLDSNNLGTFGWTITNTTSTDFSALSTAVYLDAEIHQHSNSFTNESGYYVGNTEADSWEIDEPGFIFGDLLDNLYDGATPDNTNGMNNIEDDTALALGFYLPELKEGEFFELSFEISDQNIGGLYHYDVDGGLGYYFNGSMHYSSDPDGAYPDPDEPVTVSEPGILGLFAISFIPLLLRSSRRTKSTRA
;
A
#
# COMPACT_ATOMS: atom_id res chain seq x y z
N MET A 1 63.07 -26.62 -36.00
CA MET A 1 61.63 -26.93 -36.14
C MET A 1 60.91 -26.35 -34.95
N LYS A 2 60.20 -25.22 -35.10
CA LYS A 2 59.37 -24.64 -34.03
C LYS A 2 57.98 -25.29 -34.10
N LYS A 3 57.57 -25.99 -33.05
CA LYS A 3 56.22 -26.54 -32.90
C LYS A 3 55.30 -25.44 -32.40
N THR A 4 54.34 -25.04 -33.23
CA THR A 4 53.23 -24.16 -32.84
C THR A 4 52.16 -25.01 -32.18
N ILE A 5 51.80 -24.69 -30.94
CA ILE A 5 50.66 -25.27 -30.21
C ILE A 5 49.45 -24.39 -30.54
N PRO A 6 48.32 -24.92 -31.05
CA PRO A 6 47.13 -24.11 -31.26
C PRO A 6 46.47 -23.82 -29.91
N PHE A 7 46.29 -22.53 -29.61
CA PHE A 7 45.51 -22.06 -28.48
C PHE A 7 44.03 -22.19 -28.86
N LEU A 8 43.31 -23.10 -28.20
CA LEU A 8 41.86 -23.23 -28.36
C LEU A 8 41.20 -22.08 -27.61
N LEU A 9 40.70 -21.09 -28.34
CA LEU A 9 39.94 -19.98 -27.78
C LEU A 9 38.52 -20.48 -27.49
N LEU A 10 38.22 -20.76 -26.21
CA LEU A 10 36.88 -21.11 -25.78
C LEU A 10 36.07 -19.82 -25.65
N ALA A 11 35.22 -19.54 -26.63
CA ALA A 11 34.27 -18.44 -26.54
C ALA A 11 33.16 -18.83 -25.53
N PHE A 12 33.20 -18.23 -24.34
CA PHE A 12 32.04 -18.20 -23.45
C PHE A 12 31.06 -17.19 -24.04
N SER A 13 29.98 -17.66 -24.65
CA SER A 13 28.82 -16.82 -24.91
C SER A 13 28.10 -16.60 -23.58
N LEU A 14 28.29 -15.43 -22.98
CA LEU A 14 27.35 -14.92 -21.99
C LEU A 14 26.03 -14.71 -22.74
N THR A 15 25.04 -15.57 -22.47
CA THR A 15 23.65 -15.23 -22.81
C THR A 15 23.27 -14.08 -21.90
N GLN A 16 23.34 -12.86 -22.43
CA GLN A 16 22.66 -11.74 -21.81
C GLN A 16 21.17 -12.04 -21.95
N SER A 17 20.52 -12.41 -20.84
CA SER A 17 19.06 -12.42 -20.79
C SER A 17 18.61 -11.03 -21.22
N ALA A 18 17.84 -10.93 -22.28
CA ALA A 18 17.15 -9.69 -22.60
C ALA A 18 16.22 -9.43 -21.42
N SER A 19 16.53 -8.41 -20.61
CA SER A 19 15.61 -7.95 -19.58
C SER A 19 14.36 -7.46 -20.28
N ALA A 20 13.18 -7.85 -19.79
CA ALA A 20 11.93 -7.31 -20.30
C ALA A 20 11.96 -5.78 -20.21
N SER A 21 11.60 -5.09 -21.28
CA SER A 21 11.35 -3.65 -21.19
C SER A 21 9.92 -3.47 -20.70
N LEU A 22 9.76 -3.17 -19.41
CA LEU A 22 8.50 -2.66 -18.85
C LEU A 22 8.40 -1.17 -19.17
N ILE A 23 7.26 -0.73 -19.70
CA ILE A 23 7.00 0.68 -19.98
C ILE A 23 5.78 1.09 -19.16
N ILE A 24 5.98 1.96 -18.16
CA ILE A 24 4.86 2.53 -17.40
C ILE A 24 4.13 3.56 -18.27
N GLN A 25 2.88 3.27 -18.60
CA GLN A 25 1.99 4.14 -19.37
C GLN A 25 1.27 5.13 -18.47
N GLU A 26 0.86 4.67 -17.28
CA GLU A 26 0.28 5.51 -16.26
C GLU A 26 0.61 5.01 -14.86
N LEU A 27 0.99 5.95 -14.00
CA LEU A 27 1.10 5.75 -12.56
C LEU A 27 0.41 6.90 -11.85
N THR A 28 -0.74 6.61 -11.24
CA THR A 28 -1.62 7.62 -10.65
C THR A 28 -2.10 7.20 -9.27
N LEU A 29 -2.07 8.13 -8.33
CA LEU A 29 -2.72 8.01 -7.03
C LEU A 29 -4.13 8.59 -7.10
N PHE A 30 -5.13 7.82 -6.67
CA PHE A 30 -6.51 8.27 -6.49
C PHE A 30 -6.81 8.37 -5.00
N ASN A 31 -7.46 9.45 -4.56
CA ASN A 31 -7.88 9.62 -3.17
C ASN A 31 -9.30 10.17 -3.09
N TYR A 32 -10.15 9.50 -2.32
CA TYR A 32 -11.48 9.96 -1.98
C TYR A 32 -11.59 10.12 -0.47
N THR A 33 -12.29 11.15 -0.02
CA THR A 33 -12.65 11.33 1.39
C THR A 33 -14.10 11.77 1.49
N ASP A 34 -14.79 11.36 2.55
CA ASP A 34 -16.17 11.81 2.82
C ASP A 34 -16.26 13.33 3.04
N THR A 35 -15.16 13.95 3.48
CA THR A 35 -15.07 15.40 3.70
C THR A 35 -15.10 16.18 2.37
N ILE A 36 -14.47 15.64 1.32
CA ILE A 36 -14.39 16.28 -0.01
C ILE A 36 -15.57 15.86 -0.90
N GLY A 37 -15.93 14.57 -0.87
CA GLY A 37 -17.07 14.03 -1.60
C GLY A 37 -16.85 13.84 -3.11
N TYR A 38 -15.61 13.89 -3.57
CA TYR A 38 -15.20 13.52 -4.93
C TYR A 38 -13.75 13.02 -4.94
N THR A 39 -13.35 12.34 -6.01
CA THR A 39 -12.03 11.72 -6.14
C THR A 39 -10.99 12.73 -6.63
N LEU A 40 -9.84 12.73 -5.94
CA LEU A 40 -8.62 13.44 -6.28
C LEU A 40 -7.66 12.52 -7.01
N GLU A 41 -6.78 13.12 -7.81
CA GLU A 41 -5.78 12.44 -8.61
C GLU A 41 -4.42 13.08 -8.42
N ASP A 42 -3.38 12.26 -8.41
CA ASP A 42 -1.99 12.68 -8.51
C ASP A 42 -1.24 11.73 -9.46
N GLY A 43 -1.22 12.10 -10.74
CA GLY A 43 -0.53 11.39 -11.82
C GLY A 43 0.95 11.78 -11.89
N GLN A 44 1.83 10.78 -11.93
CA GLN A 44 3.28 10.98 -11.80
C GLN A 44 4.08 10.52 -13.02
N LEU A 45 3.82 9.31 -13.54
CA LEU A 45 4.51 8.76 -14.71
C LEU A 45 3.52 8.53 -15.85
N GLY A 46 3.92 8.92 -17.07
CA GLY A 46 3.10 8.81 -18.29
C GLY A 46 1.96 9.83 -18.40
N TYR A 47 1.35 10.17 -17.27
CA TYR A 47 0.38 11.25 -17.09
C TYR A 47 0.80 12.14 -15.91
N THR A 48 0.69 13.46 -16.05
CA THR A 48 1.07 14.41 -14.99
C THR A 48 -0.06 15.40 -14.71
N TYR A 49 -0.72 15.23 -13.57
CA TYR A 49 -1.84 16.05 -13.10
C TYR A 49 -1.95 15.90 -11.57
N SER A 50 -2.33 16.95 -10.87
CA SER A 50 -2.59 16.87 -9.43
C SER A 50 -3.60 17.93 -9.00
N ASN A 51 -4.58 17.53 -8.19
CA ASN A 51 -5.57 18.45 -7.58
C ASN A 51 -5.62 18.37 -6.04
N PHE A 52 -4.69 17.65 -5.40
CA PHE A 52 -4.65 17.51 -3.94
C PHE A 52 -4.46 18.85 -3.21
N ALA A 53 -3.61 19.72 -3.75
CA ALA A 53 -3.29 21.00 -3.13
C ALA A 53 -4.50 21.94 -3.06
N ASP A 54 -5.46 21.81 -3.98
CA ASP A 54 -6.68 22.63 -4.01
C ASP A 54 -7.60 22.31 -2.82
N GLU A 55 -7.52 21.08 -2.30
CA GLU A 55 -8.27 20.61 -1.12
C GLU A 55 -7.43 20.64 0.17
N GLY A 56 -6.21 21.18 0.12
CA GLY A 56 -5.34 21.32 1.29
C GLY A 56 -4.69 20.00 1.74
N LEU A 57 -4.57 19.03 0.83
CA LEU A 57 -3.71 17.87 1.02
C LEU A 57 -2.35 18.14 0.36
N GLY A 58 -1.28 18.08 1.14
CA GLY A 58 0.08 18.06 0.64
C GLY A 58 0.38 16.67 0.07
N VAL A 59 1.00 16.61 -1.11
CA VAL A 59 1.39 15.36 -1.78
C VAL A 59 2.84 15.44 -2.20
N ASP A 60 3.63 14.46 -1.75
CA ASP A 60 5.03 14.30 -2.12
C ASP A 60 5.24 12.91 -2.72
N PHE A 61 5.64 12.86 -3.99
CA PHE A 61 5.98 11.62 -4.69
C PHE A 61 7.49 11.36 -4.67
N SER A 62 7.87 10.10 -4.50
CA SER A 62 9.27 9.67 -4.63
C SER A 62 9.36 8.31 -5.33
N TYR A 63 10.46 8.10 -6.06
CA TYR A 63 10.73 6.83 -6.74
C TYR A 63 12.22 6.53 -6.84
N ASN A 64 12.52 5.25 -6.91
CA ASN A 64 13.83 4.67 -7.17
C ASN A 64 13.65 3.47 -8.10
N LEU A 65 13.37 3.78 -9.37
CA LEU A 65 13.19 2.80 -10.44
C LEU A 65 14.49 2.66 -11.25
N ASP A 66 14.78 1.44 -11.67
CA ASP A 66 15.92 1.15 -12.53
C ASP A 66 15.61 1.44 -14.02
N SER A 67 16.55 1.11 -14.91
CA SER A 67 16.36 1.33 -16.35
C SER A 67 15.28 0.45 -17.00
N ASN A 68 14.76 -0.54 -16.28
CA ASN A 68 13.65 -1.39 -16.68
C ASN A 68 12.36 -1.02 -15.95
N ASN A 69 12.30 0.12 -15.27
CA ASN A 69 11.17 0.55 -14.45
C ASN A 69 10.81 -0.40 -13.29
N LEU A 70 11.78 -1.21 -12.82
CA LEU A 70 11.63 -2.03 -11.62
C LEU A 70 12.21 -1.29 -10.41
N GLY A 71 11.64 -1.51 -9.23
CA GLY A 71 12.10 -0.87 -7.99
C GLY A 71 10.93 -0.35 -7.16
N THR A 72 11.19 0.70 -6.38
CA THR A 72 10.23 1.20 -5.39
C THR A 72 9.77 2.61 -5.69
N PHE A 73 8.54 2.93 -5.31
CA PHE A 73 8.00 4.29 -5.35
C PHE A 73 6.96 4.49 -4.24
N GLY A 74 6.53 5.72 -4.02
CA GLY A 74 5.57 6.02 -2.98
C GLY A 74 5.12 7.45 -2.93
N TRP A 75 4.07 7.67 -2.16
CA TRP A 75 3.51 8.99 -1.86
C TRP A 75 3.50 9.23 -0.36
N THR A 76 3.73 10.47 0.03
CA THR A 76 3.38 10.97 1.37
C THR A 76 2.23 11.96 1.21
N ILE A 77 1.14 11.71 1.93
CA ILE A 77 -0.04 12.59 1.94
C ILE A 77 -0.18 13.22 3.31
N THR A 78 -0.19 14.55 3.36
CA THR A 78 -0.24 15.34 4.59
C THR A 78 -1.49 16.21 4.62
N ASN A 79 -2.23 16.21 5.72
CA ASN A 79 -3.29 17.19 5.92
C ASN A 79 -2.69 18.55 6.32
N THR A 80 -2.75 19.51 5.40
CA THR A 80 -2.22 20.87 5.63
C THR A 80 -3.27 21.87 6.11
N THR A 81 -4.50 21.39 6.33
CA THR A 81 -5.63 22.20 6.80
C THR A 81 -5.80 22.08 8.31
N SER A 82 -6.66 22.94 8.88
CA SER A 82 -7.13 22.82 10.26
C SER A 82 -8.43 22.00 10.39
N THR A 83 -8.74 21.17 9.40
CA THR A 83 -9.95 20.33 9.35
C THR A 83 -9.55 18.88 9.20
N ASP A 84 -10.16 17.99 9.97
CA ASP A 84 -9.91 16.56 9.86
C ASP A 84 -10.59 16.00 8.60
N PHE A 85 -9.91 15.11 7.88
CA PHE A 85 -10.49 14.33 6.80
C PHE A 85 -10.98 12.99 7.35
N SER A 86 -12.21 12.60 7.02
CA SER A 86 -12.79 11.32 7.45
C SER A 86 -12.91 10.35 6.28
N ALA A 87 -12.74 9.05 6.58
CA ALA A 87 -12.93 7.93 5.66
C ALA A 87 -12.18 8.13 4.33
N LEU A 88 -10.86 8.17 4.42
CA LEU A 88 -9.99 8.27 3.26
C LEU A 88 -9.86 6.90 2.60
N SER A 89 -10.33 6.78 1.37
CA SER A 89 -9.99 5.67 0.47
C SER A 89 -8.91 6.15 -0.47
N THR A 90 -7.82 5.40 -0.56
CA THR A 90 -6.71 5.74 -1.44
C THR A 90 -6.33 4.53 -2.27
N ALA A 91 -6.16 4.71 -3.57
CA ALA A 91 -5.79 3.63 -4.46
C ALA A 91 -4.68 4.07 -5.41
N VAL A 92 -3.73 3.17 -5.66
CA VAL A 92 -2.68 3.39 -6.66
C VAL A 92 -2.98 2.54 -7.87
N TYR A 93 -3.02 3.22 -9.00
CA TYR A 93 -3.23 2.68 -10.32
C TYR A 93 -1.90 2.56 -11.06
N LEU A 94 -1.64 1.38 -11.61
CA LEU A 94 -0.48 1.10 -12.44
C LEU A 94 -0.94 0.47 -13.76
N ASP A 95 -0.78 1.22 -14.83
CA ASP A 95 -0.86 0.74 -16.21
C ASP A 95 0.55 0.69 -16.80
N ALA A 96 0.99 -0.50 -17.15
CA ALA A 96 2.32 -0.71 -17.69
C ALA A 96 2.37 -1.86 -18.67
N GLU A 97 3.09 -1.64 -19.76
CA GLU A 97 3.19 -2.56 -20.88
C GLU A 97 4.46 -3.40 -20.78
N ILE A 98 4.29 -4.68 -21.03
CA ILE A 98 5.34 -5.65 -21.18
C ILE A 98 5.55 -5.86 -22.67
N HIS A 99 6.75 -5.56 -23.17
CA HIS A 99 7.13 -5.97 -24.52
C HIS A 99 6.30 -5.38 -25.67
N GLN A 100 5.63 -4.24 -25.47
CA GLN A 100 4.84 -3.51 -26.46
C GLN A 100 5.46 -3.44 -27.87
N HIS A 101 6.76 -3.14 -27.97
CA HIS A 101 7.48 -3.02 -29.25
C HIS A 101 7.66 -4.33 -30.02
N SER A 102 7.48 -5.47 -29.35
CA SER A 102 7.65 -6.81 -29.90
C SER A 102 6.36 -7.64 -29.96
N ASN A 103 5.34 -7.35 -29.14
CA ASN A 103 4.24 -8.29 -28.94
C ASN A 103 2.80 -7.70 -28.90
N SER A 104 2.63 -6.41 -29.25
CA SER A 104 1.35 -5.67 -29.14
C SER A 104 0.97 -5.31 -27.70
N PHE A 105 -0.23 -4.74 -27.51
CA PHE A 105 -0.73 -4.16 -26.26
C PHE A 105 -1.82 -5.04 -25.62
N THR A 106 -2.35 -6.02 -26.36
CA THR A 106 -3.60 -6.71 -26.01
C THR A 106 -3.35 -8.19 -25.70
N ASN A 107 -2.12 -8.54 -25.34
CA ASN A 107 -1.73 -9.93 -25.12
C ASN A 107 -1.23 -10.15 -23.68
N GLU A 108 -1.76 -9.36 -22.76
CA GLU A 108 -1.38 -9.33 -21.37
C GLU A 108 -2.53 -9.80 -20.47
N SER A 109 -2.19 -10.26 -19.27
CA SER A 109 -3.17 -10.72 -18.28
C SER A 109 -2.59 -10.65 -16.89
N GLY A 110 -3.41 -10.83 -15.86
CA GLY A 110 -2.93 -10.80 -14.48
C GLY A 110 -3.62 -11.79 -13.55
N TYR A 111 -3.04 -11.97 -12.38
CA TYR A 111 -3.66 -12.70 -11.28
C TYR A 111 -3.21 -12.23 -9.90
N TYR A 112 -4.09 -12.42 -8.92
CA TYR A 112 -3.80 -12.15 -7.52
C TYR A 112 -2.95 -13.27 -6.91
N VAL A 113 -1.82 -12.90 -6.33
CA VAL A 113 -0.83 -13.82 -5.75
C VAL A 113 -1.07 -14.06 -4.26
N GLY A 114 -1.80 -13.16 -3.59
CA GLY A 114 -1.92 -13.14 -2.14
C GLY A 114 -0.79 -12.34 -1.46
N ASN A 115 -0.78 -12.33 -0.13
CA ASN A 115 0.24 -11.65 0.69
C ASN A 115 0.40 -10.15 0.37
N THR A 116 -0.70 -9.42 0.31
CA THR A 116 -0.70 -7.95 0.27
C THR A 116 -1.20 -7.38 1.60
N GLU A 117 -0.72 -6.19 1.94
CA GLU A 117 -1.24 -5.38 3.05
C GLU A 117 -2.35 -4.44 2.59
N ALA A 118 -2.63 -4.38 1.29
CA ALA A 118 -3.75 -3.61 0.74
C ALA A 118 -5.11 -4.14 1.23
N ASP A 119 -6.02 -3.21 1.50
CA ASP A 119 -7.40 -3.51 1.91
C ASP A 119 -8.25 -3.97 0.72
N SER A 120 -7.91 -3.50 -0.48
CA SER A 120 -8.51 -3.94 -1.73
C SER A 120 -7.51 -3.97 -2.88
N TRP A 121 -7.88 -4.67 -3.95
CA TRP A 121 -7.08 -4.79 -5.16
C TRP A 121 -7.98 -4.99 -6.37
N GLU A 122 -7.46 -4.75 -7.57
CA GLU A 122 -8.17 -5.02 -8.81
C GLU A 122 -7.19 -5.28 -9.95
N ILE A 123 -7.58 -6.14 -10.88
CA ILE A 123 -6.85 -6.45 -12.11
C ILE A 123 -7.86 -6.43 -13.24
N ASP A 124 -7.82 -5.42 -14.09
CA ASP A 124 -8.76 -5.27 -15.20
C ASP A 124 -8.22 -4.34 -16.27
N GLU A 125 -8.95 -4.20 -17.39
CA GLU A 125 -8.69 -3.16 -18.37
C GLU A 125 -8.90 -1.77 -17.74
N PRO A 126 -8.09 -0.77 -18.12
CA PRO A 126 -8.24 0.62 -17.67
C PRO A 126 -9.67 1.17 -17.79
N GLY A 127 -10.39 0.86 -18.87
CA GLY A 127 -11.73 1.40 -19.10
C GLY A 127 -12.21 1.22 -20.53
N PHE A 128 -11.90 0.07 -21.13
CA PHE A 128 -12.27 -0.23 -22.51
C PHE A 128 -13.55 -1.09 -22.58
N ILE A 129 -13.56 -2.18 -23.32
CA ILE A 129 -14.83 -2.89 -23.62
C ILE A 129 -15.27 -3.73 -22.41
N PHE A 130 -14.34 -4.15 -21.55
CA PHE A 130 -14.63 -5.10 -20.48
C PHE A 130 -14.23 -4.64 -19.07
N GLY A 131 -13.34 -3.66 -18.91
CA GLY A 131 -12.89 -3.22 -17.60
C GLY A 131 -13.62 -2.00 -17.04
N ASP A 132 -13.81 -2.01 -15.73
CA ASP A 132 -14.39 -0.93 -14.92
C ASP A 132 -13.40 -0.37 -13.90
N LEU A 133 -12.11 -0.67 -14.04
CA LEU A 133 -11.10 -0.28 -13.06
C LEU A 133 -11.02 1.24 -12.88
N LEU A 134 -10.84 2.03 -13.94
CA LEU A 134 -10.85 3.49 -13.76
C LEU A 134 -12.22 3.99 -13.27
N ASP A 135 -13.33 3.36 -13.65
CA ASP A 135 -14.66 3.74 -13.15
C ASP A 135 -14.74 3.54 -11.63
N ASN A 136 -14.25 2.42 -11.09
CA ASN A 136 -14.15 2.14 -9.66
C ASN A 136 -13.21 3.11 -8.94
N LEU A 137 -12.11 3.52 -9.59
CA LEU A 137 -11.20 4.51 -9.04
C LEU A 137 -11.81 5.91 -9.02
N TYR A 138 -12.53 6.32 -10.06
CA TYR A 138 -13.24 7.60 -10.09
C TYR A 138 -14.45 7.62 -9.16
N ASP A 139 -15.12 6.49 -8.94
CA ASP A 139 -16.27 6.33 -8.02
C ASP A 139 -15.85 6.02 -6.56
N GLY A 140 -14.79 6.68 -6.09
CA GLY A 140 -14.41 6.68 -4.68
C GLY A 140 -13.06 6.04 -4.35
N ALA A 141 -12.18 5.83 -5.33
CA ALA A 141 -10.86 5.23 -5.14
C ALA A 141 -10.93 3.86 -4.45
N THR A 142 -11.86 3.00 -4.88
CA THR A 142 -12.10 1.69 -4.26
C THR A 142 -12.00 0.56 -5.28
N PRO A 143 -10.80 -0.05 -5.42
CA PRO A 143 -10.66 -1.33 -6.12
C PRO A 143 -11.62 -2.38 -5.54
N ASP A 144 -12.20 -3.22 -6.38
CA ASP A 144 -13.37 -4.03 -6.00
C ASP A 144 -13.08 -5.48 -5.56
N ASN A 145 -11.80 -5.87 -5.45
CA ASN A 145 -11.31 -7.22 -5.14
C ASN A 145 -11.60 -8.26 -6.22
N THR A 146 -11.62 -7.84 -7.49
CA THR A 146 -11.84 -8.75 -8.62
C THR A 146 -10.68 -8.77 -9.61
N ASN A 147 -10.70 -9.80 -10.45
CA ASN A 147 -9.85 -9.92 -11.61
C ASN A 147 -10.78 -10.03 -12.83
N GLY A 148 -10.95 -8.91 -13.54
CA GLY A 148 -11.76 -8.83 -14.75
C GLY A 148 -11.13 -9.58 -15.92
N MET A 149 -9.79 -9.70 -15.94
CA MET A 149 -9.08 -10.37 -17.03
C MET A 149 -9.49 -11.83 -17.21
N ASN A 150 -9.80 -12.62 -16.18
CA ASN A 150 -10.43 -13.97 -16.32
C ASN A 150 -9.88 -14.92 -17.43
N ASN A 151 -8.57 -14.92 -17.72
CA ASN A 151 -7.90 -15.61 -18.85
C ASN A 151 -8.24 -15.06 -20.25
N ILE A 152 -8.69 -13.82 -20.30
CA ILE A 152 -8.68 -12.95 -21.46
C ILE A 152 -7.30 -12.29 -21.50
N GLU A 153 -6.81 -12.18 -22.72
CA GLU A 153 -5.60 -11.47 -23.07
C GLU A 153 -6.05 -10.12 -23.61
N ASP A 154 -5.71 -9.04 -22.90
CA ASP A 154 -6.00 -7.67 -23.32
C ASP A 154 -5.03 -6.69 -22.61
N ASP A 155 -5.29 -5.41 -22.73
CA ASP A 155 -4.59 -4.33 -22.02
C ASP A 155 -4.90 -4.40 -20.51
N THR A 156 -3.92 -4.83 -19.71
CA THR A 156 -4.12 -5.11 -18.28
C THR A 156 -3.53 -4.00 -17.41
N ALA A 157 -4.35 -3.45 -16.52
CA ALA A 157 -3.89 -2.57 -15.46
C ALA A 157 -4.15 -3.16 -14.06
N LEU A 158 -3.44 -2.61 -13.09
CA LEU A 158 -3.46 -3.07 -11.70
C LEU A 158 -3.83 -1.93 -10.76
N ALA A 159 -4.57 -2.23 -9.70
CA ALA A 159 -4.81 -1.28 -8.62
C ALA A 159 -4.69 -1.92 -7.23
N LEU A 160 -4.14 -1.16 -6.28
CA LEU A 160 -4.09 -1.51 -4.85
C LEU A 160 -4.70 -0.38 -4.02
N GLY A 161 -5.67 -0.73 -3.16
CA GLY A 161 -6.45 0.20 -2.35
C GLY A 161 -6.18 0.06 -0.85
N PHE A 162 -6.24 1.18 -0.14
CA PHE A 162 -6.01 1.32 1.29
C PHE A 162 -7.05 2.25 1.91
N TYR A 163 -7.45 1.94 3.14
CA TYR A 163 -8.43 2.71 3.88
C TYR A 163 -7.85 3.28 5.17
N LEU A 164 -7.99 4.59 5.34
CA LEU A 164 -7.65 5.30 6.57
C LEU A 164 -8.91 5.98 7.14
N PRO A 165 -9.36 5.63 8.35
CA PRO A 165 -10.62 6.15 8.88
C PRO A 165 -10.61 7.65 9.15
N GLU A 166 -9.45 8.24 9.44
CA GLU A 166 -9.31 9.65 9.76
C GLU A 166 -7.87 10.12 9.51
N LEU A 167 -7.72 11.35 9.00
CA LEU A 167 -6.45 12.06 8.88
C LEU A 167 -6.61 13.46 9.48
N LYS A 168 -6.05 13.67 10.68
CA LYS A 168 -6.24 14.93 11.41
C LYS A 168 -5.34 16.04 10.91
N GLU A 169 -5.63 17.27 11.36
CA GLU A 169 -4.76 18.44 11.13
C GLU A 169 -3.27 18.11 11.39
N GLY A 170 -2.45 18.30 10.36
CA GLY A 170 -1.00 18.12 10.42
C GLY A 170 -0.50 16.67 10.39
N GLU A 171 -1.38 15.67 10.40
CA GLU A 171 -1.00 14.26 10.29
C GLU A 171 -0.71 13.88 8.83
N PHE A 172 0.02 12.77 8.66
CA PHE A 172 0.34 12.23 7.35
C PHE A 172 0.28 10.70 7.31
N PHE A 173 0.18 10.17 6.10
CA PHE A 173 0.42 8.76 5.83
C PHE A 173 1.32 8.59 4.61
N GLU A 174 2.05 7.49 4.61
CA GLU A 174 2.98 7.10 3.59
C GLU A 174 2.45 5.85 2.90
N LEU A 175 2.48 5.86 1.57
CA LEU A 175 2.25 4.70 0.75
C LEU A 175 3.58 4.29 0.12
N SER A 176 3.93 3.02 0.22
CA SER A 176 5.15 2.45 -0.36
C SER A 176 4.79 1.27 -1.25
N PHE A 177 5.34 1.25 -2.45
CA PHE A 177 5.09 0.24 -3.47
C PHE A 177 6.38 -0.29 -4.08
N GLU A 178 6.31 -1.50 -4.60
CA GLU A 178 7.39 -2.15 -5.34
C GLU A 178 6.85 -2.79 -6.62
N ILE A 179 7.59 -2.60 -7.72
CA ILE A 179 7.48 -3.37 -8.97
C ILE A 179 8.72 -4.27 -9.05
N SER A 180 8.50 -5.58 -9.12
CA SER A 180 9.57 -6.58 -9.01
C SER A 180 9.45 -7.68 -10.05
N ASP A 181 10.57 -8.17 -10.56
CA ASP A 181 10.60 -9.41 -11.37
C ASP A 181 10.65 -10.68 -10.48
N GLN A 182 10.77 -10.50 -9.16
CA GLN A 182 10.70 -11.55 -8.16
C GLN A 182 9.33 -11.54 -7.47
N ASN A 183 8.89 -12.71 -7.03
CA ASN A 183 7.61 -12.82 -6.32
C ASN A 183 7.68 -12.13 -4.94
N ILE A 184 7.00 -10.99 -4.84
CA ILE A 184 6.82 -10.19 -3.62
C ILE A 184 5.37 -10.25 -3.09
N GLY A 185 4.55 -11.18 -3.58
CA GLY A 185 3.10 -11.20 -3.34
C GLY A 185 2.36 -10.14 -4.17
N GLY A 186 1.17 -9.74 -3.72
CA GLY A 186 0.35 -8.72 -4.36
C GLY A 186 -0.30 -9.20 -5.66
N LEU A 187 -0.16 -8.39 -6.70
CA LEU A 187 -0.71 -8.62 -8.04
C LEU A 187 0.42 -8.99 -8.99
N TYR A 188 0.14 -9.90 -9.92
CA TYR A 188 1.09 -10.26 -10.96
C TYR A 188 0.48 -9.94 -12.32
N HIS A 189 1.25 -9.23 -13.16
CA HIS A 189 0.93 -8.90 -14.54
C HIS A 189 1.96 -9.55 -15.45
N TYR A 190 1.52 -10.20 -16.53
CA TYR A 190 2.37 -10.91 -17.46
C TYR A 190 1.89 -10.85 -18.92
N ASP A 191 2.86 -10.89 -19.83
CA ASP A 191 2.67 -11.14 -21.26
C ASP A 191 2.48 -12.65 -21.48
N VAL A 192 1.32 -13.04 -22.02
CA VAL A 192 0.93 -14.44 -22.19
C VAL A 192 1.78 -15.16 -23.25
N ASP A 193 2.23 -14.44 -24.27
CA ASP A 193 3.03 -14.98 -25.38
C ASP A 193 4.55 -14.83 -25.13
N GLY A 194 4.93 -13.81 -24.36
CA GLY A 194 6.32 -13.44 -24.07
C GLY A 194 6.93 -14.15 -22.86
N GLY A 195 6.11 -14.69 -21.96
CA GLY A 195 6.57 -15.42 -20.77
C GLY A 195 7.31 -14.56 -19.75
N LEU A 196 7.05 -13.24 -19.77
CA LEU A 196 7.63 -12.24 -18.88
C LEU A 196 6.51 -11.60 -18.08
N GLY A 197 6.85 -11.09 -16.91
CA GLY A 197 5.89 -10.44 -16.04
C GLY A 197 6.57 -9.78 -14.85
N TYR A 198 5.77 -9.06 -14.09
CA TYR A 198 6.20 -8.37 -12.89
C TYR A 198 5.13 -8.50 -11.80
N TYR A 199 5.60 -8.37 -10.57
CA TYR A 199 4.79 -8.31 -9.37
C TYR A 199 4.65 -6.85 -8.94
N PHE A 200 3.46 -6.49 -8.49
CA PHE A 200 3.13 -5.19 -7.93
C PHE A 200 2.52 -5.39 -6.54
N ASN A 201 3.14 -4.80 -5.53
CA ASN A 201 2.65 -4.85 -4.16
C ASN A 201 2.93 -3.53 -3.44
N GLY A 202 2.26 -3.31 -2.32
CA GLY A 202 2.47 -2.11 -1.51
C GLY A 202 1.88 -2.22 -0.11
N SER A 203 2.15 -1.17 0.66
CA SER A 203 1.75 -1.03 2.06
C SER A 203 1.46 0.44 2.38
N MET A 204 0.60 0.66 3.37
CA MET A 204 0.35 1.98 3.95
C MET A 204 0.89 2.03 5.37
N HIS A 205 1.61 3.10 5.68
CA HIS A 205 2.05 3.43 7.03
C HIS A 205 1.48 4.80 7.43
N TYR A 206 0.76 4.85 8.54
CA TYR A 206 0.19 6.09 9.07
C TYR A 206 0.94 6.51 10.33
N SER A 207 1.30 7.80 10.42
CA SER A 207 1.94 8.39 11.59
C SER A 207 1.14 9.60 12.05
N SER A 208 0.75 9.61 13.33
CA SER A 208 0.17 10.78 13.98
C SER A 208 1.22 11.79 14.48
N ASP A 209 2.51 11.53 14.25
CA ASP A 209 3.61 12.38 14.69
C ASP A 209 4.31 13.04 13.47
N PRO A 210 4.04 14.32 13.17
CA PRO A 210 4.69 15.05 12.07
C PRO A 210 6.20 15.25 12.27
N ASP A 211 6.73 15.08 13.49
CA ASP A 211 8.15 15.25 13.79
C ASP A 211 8.93 13.94 13.80
N GLY A 212 8.27 12.78 13.74
CA GLY A 212 8.85 11.46 13.48
C GLY A 212 10.28 11.28 13.98
N ALA A 213 10.58 11.68 15.22
CA ALA A 213 11.85 11.36 15.81
C ALA A 213 11.83 9.85 15.96
N TYR A 214 12.58 9.16 15.08
CA TYR A 214 13.06 7.81 15.37
C TYR A 214 13.43 7.80 16.86
N PRO A 215 12.97 6.82 17.67
CA PRO A 215 13.36 6.80 19.07
C PRO A 215 14.89 6.87 19.11
N ASP A 216 15.41 7.98 19.64
CA ASP A 216 16.84 8.13 19.84
C ASP A 216 17.26 6.91 20.67
N PRO A 217 18.20 6.07 20.19
CA PRO A 217 18.64 4.91 20.95
C PRO A 217 19.20 5.28 22.35
N ASP A 218 19.47 6.57 22.60
CA ASP A 218 19.92 7.11 23.88
C ASP A 218 18.81 7.83 24.71
N GLU A 219 17.58 7.94 24.22
CA GLU A 219 16.45 8.47 25.02
C GLU A 219 15.99 7.40 26.03
N PRO A 220 16.03 7.69 27.34
CA PRO A 220 15.59 6.72 28.35
C PRO A 220 14.08 6.51 28.22
N VAL A 221 13.66 5.27 27.98
CA VAL A 221 12.26 4.83 28.01
C VAL A 221 11.62 5.32 29.31
N THR A 222 10.79 6.37 29.24
CA THR A 222 9.96 6.77 30.36
C THR A 222 8.82 5.78 30.45
N VAL A 223 8.98 4.77 31.31
CA VAL A 223 7.88 3.89 31.69
C VAL A 223 6.84 4.78 32.38
N SER A 224 5.65 4.90 31.78
CA SER A 224 4.53 5.54 32.48
C SER A 224 4.19 4.69 33.70
N GLU A 225 4.38 5.25 34.89
CA GLU A 225 4.01 4.57 36.12
C GLU A 225 2.50 4.30 36.13
N PRO A 226 2.04 3.11 36.54
CA PRO A 226 0.62 2.87 36.71
C PRO A 226 0.11 3.83 37.80
N GLY A 227 -0.79 4.74 37.41
CA GLY A 227 -1.32 5.77 38.28
C GLY A 227 -1.85 5.20 39.60
N ILE A 228 -1.12 5.44 40.69
CA ILE A 228 -1.63 5.28 42.05
C ILE A 228 -2.55 6.49 42.31
N LEU A 229 -3.79 6.39 41.83
CA LEU A 229 -4.89 7.21 42.31
C LEU A 229 -5.46 6.55 43.56
N GLY A 230 -5.28 7.20 44.71
CA GLY A 230 -6.16 7.02 45.87
C GLY A 230 -5.49 6.51 47.13
N LEU A 231 -4.66 7.35 47.77
CA LEU A 231 -4.32 7.20 49.17
C LEU A 231 -5.23 8.11 50.03
N PHE A 232 -5.85 7.50 51.04
CA PHE A 232 -6.51 8.07 52.22
C PHE A 232 -8.00 8.46 52.17
N ALA A 233 -8.82 7.55 52.70
CA ALA A 233 -9.81 7.92 53.71
C ALA A 233 -9.63 7.00 54.93
N ILE A 234 -9.08 7.56 56.00
CA ILE A 234 -9.00 6.94 57.34
C ILE A 234 -10.37 7.13 58.00
N SER A 235 -11.02 6.04 58.41
CA SER A 235 -11.94 6.08 59.53
C SER A 235 -11.87 4.79 60.33
N PHE A 236 -11.29 4.91 61.52
CA PHE A 236 -11.30 3.94 62.60
C PHE A 236 -12.73 3.56 62.99
N ILE A 237 -13.08 2.26 62.95
CA ILE A 237 -14.11 1.70 63.82
C ILE A 237 -13.60 0.34 64.34
N PRO A 238 -13.48 0.14 65.66
CA PRO A 238 -12.83 -1.02 66.23
C PRO A 238 -13.71 -2.27 66.23
N LEU A 239 -13.02 -3.38 66.00
CA LEU A 239 -13.43 -4.75 66.22
C LEU A 239 -13.97 -4.96 67.65
N LEU A 240 -15.25 -5.32 67.75
CA LEU A 240 -15.80 -5.95 68.96
C LEU A 240 -16.42 -7.30 68.57
N LEU A 241 -15.61 -8.35 68.75
CA LEU A 241 -16.12 -9.70 68.93
C LEU A 241 -17.10 -9.71 70.11
N ARG A 242 -18.33 -10.17 69.89
CA ARG A 242 -19.06 -10.86 70.95
C ARG A 242 -19.97 -11.95 70.40
N SER A 243 -19.57 -13.18 70.69
CA SER A 243 -20.36 -14.40 70.58
C SER A 243 -21.51 -14.42 71.60
N SER A 244 -22.73 -14.77 71.15
CA SER A 244 -23.70 -15.57 71.92
C SER A 244 -24.77 -16.10 70.97
N ARG A 245 -24.75 -17.38 70.61
CA ARG A 245 -25.59 -18.46 71.21
C ARG A 245 -27.08 -18.11 71.36
N ARG A 246 -27.89 -18.88 70.61
CA ARG A 246 -29.22 -19.48 70.93
C ARG A 246 -30.33 -18.55 71.44
N THR A 247 -31.49 -18.60 70.76
CA THR A 247 -32.65 -19.42 71.19
C THR A 247 -33.71 -19.57 70.08
N LYS A 248 -34.37 -20.73 70.07
CA LYS A 248 -35.56 -21.11 69.28
C LYS A 248 -36.86 -20.50 69.85
N SER A 249 -37.96 -20.66 69.10
CA SER A 249 -39.38 -20.77 69.53
C SER A 249 -40.16 -19.43 69.56
N THR A 250 -41.41 -19.26 69.12
CA THR A 250 -42.45 -20.07 68.45
C THR A 250 -43.53 -19.09 67.94
N ARG A 251 -44.23 -19.42 66.85
CA ARG A 251 -45.59 -18.92 66.56
C ARG A 251 -46.58 -19.69 67.44
N ALA A 252 -47.60 -18.98 67.93
CA ALA A 252 -48.89 -19.43 68.47
C ALA A 252 -48.90 -20.51 69.56
#